data_AF-A0AAF1A0E6-F1
#
_entry.id   AF-A0AAF1A0E6-F1
#
_cell.length_a   1.000
_cell.length_b   1.000
_cell.length_c   1.000
_cell.angle_alpha   90.00
_cell.angle_beta   90.00
_cell.angle_gamma   90.00
#
_symmetry.space_group_name_H-M   'P 1'
#
loop_
_entity.id
_entity.type
_entity.pdbx_description
1 polymer ?
#
loop_
_entity_poly.entity_id
_entity_poly.type
_entity_poly.pdbx_seq_one_letter_code
_entity_poly.pdbx_strand_id
1 'polypeptide(L)'
;MKIMENFVVHNYKYVKNPQILLHDEGYFLFRFDTVEERDKVMQDSPYTYFNKPFVLQNWDIDFEFNPDCITTIPCGLLFQGCR
;
A
#
# COMPACT_ATOMS: atom_id res chain seq x y z
N MET A 1 8.76 11.79 -5.80
CA MET A 1 8.16 10.92 -6.83
C MET A 1 9.09 9.76 -7.24
N LYS A 2 10.29 10.01 -7.80
CA LYS A 2 11.24 8.97 -8.27
C LYS A 2 11.50 7.80 -7.33
N ILE A 3 11.52 8.03 -6.02
CA ILE A 3 11.78 6.96 -5.05
C ILE A 3 10.59 6.00 -4.93
N MET A 4 9.37 6.51 -4.97
CA MET A 4 8.16 5.69 -4.96
C MET A 4 8.01 4.92 -6.28
N GLU A 5 8.33 5.55 -7.41
CA GLU A 5 8.38 4.87 -8.71
C GLU A 5 9.35 3.69 -8.69
N ASN A 6 10.58 3.91 -8.17
CA ASN A 6 11.56 2.83 -8.03
C ASN A 6 11.07 1.73 -7.09
N PHE A 7 10.44 2.09 -5.97
CA PHE A 7 9.86 1.12 -5.05
C PHE A 7 8.81 0.25 -5.74
N VAL A 8 7.88 0.87 -6.48
CA VAL A 8 6.84 0.16 -7.22
C VAL A 8 7.44 -0.76 -8.27
N VAL A 9 8.40 -0.30 -9.07
CA VAL A 9 9.06 -1.14 -10.10
C VAL A 9 9.75 -2.36 -9.48
N HIS A 10 10.34 -2.23 -8.29
CA HIS A 10 11.03 -3.33 -7.62
C HIS A 10 10.06 -4.32 -6.95
N ASN A 11 8.95 -3.84 -6.40
CA ASN A 11 8.05 -4.64 -5.57
C ASN A 11 6.84 -5.17 -6.35
N TYR A 12 6.28 -4.40 -7.27
CA TYR A 12 5.03 -4.74 -7.98
C TYR A 12 5.34 -5.37 -9.34
N LYS A 13 6.01 -6.53 -9.31
CA LYS A 13 6.58 -7.24 -10.49
C LYS A 13 5.56 -7.56 -11.59
N TYR A 14 4.28 -7.61 -11.24
CA TYR A 14 3.19 -7.99 -12.13
C TYR A 14 2.50 -6.78 -12.78
N VAL A 15 2.81 -5.56 -12.33
CA VAL A 15 2.18 -4.32 -12.79
C VAL A 15 3.03 -3.71 -13.88
N LYS A 16 2.51 -3.66 -15.11
CA LYS A 16 3.29 -3.18 -16.27
C LYS A 16 3.40 -1.67 -16.32
N ASN A 17 2.31 -0.96 -16.03
CA ASN A 17 2.22 0.50 -16.14
C ASN A 17 1.61 1.09 -14.86
N PRO A 18 2.35 1.14 -13.74
CA PRO A 18 1.82 1.66 -12.50
C PRO A 18 1.55 3.16 -12.62
N GLN A 19 0.30 3.58 -12.46
CA GLN A 19 -0.06 4.98 -12.29
C GLN A 19 -0.06 5.30 -10.79
N ILE A 20 0.81 6.23 -10.40
CA ILE A 20 1.01 6.66 -9.02
C ILE A 20 0.57 8.12 -8.92
N LEU A 21 -0.44 8.38 -8.09
CA LEU A 21 -0.90 9.73 -7.77
C LEU A 21 -0.57 10.02 -6.30
N LEU A 22 -0.06 11.21 -6.02
CA LEU A 22 0.17 11.69 -4.66
C LEU A 22 -1.02 12.56 -4.26
N HIS A 23 -1.66 12.23 -3.15
CA HIS A 23 -2.69 13.08 -2.55
C HIS A 23 -2.05 14.06 -1.56
N ASP A 24 -2.64 15.25 -1.42
CA ASP A 24 -2.09 16.32 -0.58
C ASP A 24 -2.10 15.97 0.92
N GLU A 25 -2.97 15.04 1.33
CA GLU A 25 -3.02 14.49 2.69
C GLU A 25 -1.89 13.50 3.00
N GLY A 26 -1.00 13.22 2.04
CA GLY A 26 0.24 12.47 2.28
C GLY A 26 0.16 10.97 2.00
N TYR A 27 -0.90 10.48 1.35
CA TYR A 27 -1.01 9.11 0.87
C TYR A 27 -0.85 9.00 -0.65
N PHE A 28 -0.56 7.79 -1.12
CA PHE A 28 -0.43 7.47 -2.55
C PHE A 28 -1.63 6.68 -3.03
N LEU A 29 -2.10 7.01 -4.23
CA LEU A 29 -3.08 6.23 -4.95
C LEU A 29 -2.40 5.47 -6.07
N PHE A 30 -2.64 4.17 -6.10
CA PHE A 30 -2.16 3.27 -7.14
C PHE A 30 -3.34 2.85 -8.00
N ARG A 31 -3.27 3.18 -9.29
CA ARG A 31 -4.24 2.69 -10.26
C ARG A 31 -3.62 1.54 -11.04
N PHE A 32 -4.31 0.40 -10.97
CA PHE A 32 -3.98 -0.83 -11.68
C PHE A 32 -4.86 -0.99 -12.92
N ASP A 33 -4.36 -1.69 -13.94
CA ASP A 33 -5.13 -1.93 -15.17
C ASP A 33 -6.18 -3.03 -14.95
N THR A 34 -5.90 -3.99 -14.07
CA THR A 34 -6.83 -5.08 -13.74
C THR A 34 -6.96 -5.33 -12.24
N VAL A 35 -8.06 -5.97 -11.86
CA VAL A 35 -8.33 -6.36 -10.46
C VAL A 35 -7.32 -7.41 -10.00
N GLU A 36 -6.88 -8.30 -10.89
CA GLU A 36 -5.90 -9.35 -10.58
C GLU A 36 -4.51 -8.77 -10.27
N GLU A 37 -4.10 -7.68 -10.93
CA GLU A 37 -2.88 -6.96 -10.60
C GLU A 37 -2.95 -6.37 -9.18
N ARG A 38 -4.05 -5.68 -8.86
CA ARG A 38 -4.31 -5.15 -7.51
C ARG A 38 -4.26 -6.27 -6.48
N ASP A 39 -4.96 -7.38 -6.72
CA ASP A 39 -5.08 -8.46 -5.75
C ASP A 39 -3.74 -9.15 -5.49
N LYS A 40 -2.92 -9.33 -6.52
CA LYS A 40 -1.54 -9.84 -6.35
C LYS A 40 -0.68 -8.91 -5.50
N VAL A 41 -0.74 -7.60 -5.74
CA VAL A 41 -0.02 -6.60 -4.93
C VAL A 41 -0.50 -6.63 -3.47
N MET A 42 -1.82 -6.73 -3.25
CA MET A 42 -2.38 -6.82 -1.89
C MET A 42 -1.98 -8.13 -1.19
N GLN A 43 -1.90 -9.25 -1.91
CA GLN A 43 -1.48 -10.56 -1.38
C GLN A 43 0.02 -10.61 -1.02
N ASP A 44 0.86 -9.89 -1.76
CA ASP A 44 2.30 -9.82 -1.53
C ASP A 44 2.69 -8.89 -0.35
N SER A 45 1.70 -8.25 0.30
CA SER A 45 1.85 -7.50 1.54
C SER A 45 2.28 -8.43 2.70
N PRO A 46 3.17 -8.03 3.63
CA PRO A 46 3.56 -6.65 3.96
C PRO A 46 4.77 -6.12 3.19
N TYR A 47 4.69 -4.84 2.80
CA TYR A 47 5.81 -4.12 2.21
C TYR A 47 6.51 -3.21 3.22
N THR A 48 7.78 -2.92 2.93
CA THR A 48 8.59 -1.96 3.71
C THR A 48 9.09 -0.86 2.79
N TYR A 49 8.77 0.40 3.11
CA TYR A 49 9.27 1.58 2.41
C TYR A 49 10.16 2.39 3.36
N PHE A 50 11.44 2.57 3.04
CA PHE A 50 12.43 3.21 3.91
C PHE A 50 12.51 2.62 5.33
N ASN A 51 12.55 1.30 5.45
CA ASN A 51 12.57 0.58 6.73
C ASN A 51 11.34 0.86 7.63
N LYS A 52 10.27 1.42 7.06
CA LYS A 52 8.98 1.59 7.74
C LYS A 52 7.93 0.70 7.05
N PRO A 53 7.00 0.08 7.82
CA PRO A 53 5.88 -0.64 7.24
C PRO A 53 5.11 0.26 6.28
N PHE A 54 4.84 -0.24 5.08
CA PHE A 54 4.03 0.45 4.08
C PHE A 54 2.64 -0.16 4.08
N VAL A 55 1.66 0.60 4.56
CA VAL A 55 0.27 0.15 4.70
C VAL A 55 -0.41 0.26 3.35
N LEU A 56 -1.02 -0.84 2.91
CA LEU A 56 -1.88 -0.89 1.73
C LEU A 56 -3.31 -1.13 2.16
N GLN A 57 -4.24 -0.43 1.52
CA GLN A 57 -5.67 -0.59 1.71
C GLN A 57 -6.35 -0.53 0.33
N ASN A 58 -7.45 -1.26 0.19
CA ASN A 58 -8.31 -1.08 -0.97
C ASN A 58 -8.88 0.35 -0.97
N TRP A 59 -8.85 0.99 -2.13
CA TRP A 59 -9.46 2.30 -2.31
C TRP A 59 -10.97 2.22 -2.07
N ASP A 60 -11.49 3.19 -1.30
CA ASP A 60 -12.91 3.43 -1.09
C ASP A 60 -13.20 4.89 -1.48
N ILE A 61 -14.37 5.15 -2.06
CA ILE A 61 -14.76 6.52 -2.45
C ILE A 61 -14.96 7.41 -1.22
N ASP A 62 -15.34 6.80 -0.10
CA ASP A 62 -15.54 7.48 1.19
C ASP A 62 -14.28 7.40 2.07
N PHE A 63 -13.12 7.06 1.49
CA PHE A 63 -11.86 7.02 2.21
C PHE A 63 -11.44 8.44 2.64
N GLU A 64 -11.21 8.61 3.94
CA GLU A 64 -10.64 9.81 4.53
C GLU A 64 -9.36 9.44 5.27
N PHE A 65 -8.25 10.13 4.99
CA PHE A 65 -7.00 9.89 5.70
C PHE A 65 -7.03 10.59 7.06
N ASN A 66 -7.43 9.85 8.09
CA ASN A 66 -7.36 10.32 9.46
C ASN A 66 -6.14 9.69 10.19
N PRO A 67 -5.05 10.43 10.41
CA PRO A 67 -3.86 9.90 11.10
C PRO A 67 -4.16 9.47 12.54
N ASP A 68 -5.16 10.09 13.20
CA ASP A 68 -5.57 9.72 14.56
C ASP A 68 -6.36 8.40 14.60
N CYS A 69 -6.95 7.98 13.47
CA CYS A 69 -7.58 6.66 13.34
C CYS A 69 -6.57 5.54 13.11
N ILE A 70 -5.31 5.86 12.77
CA ILE A 70 -4.23 4.89 12.58
C ILE A 70 -3.53 4.63 13.93
N THR A 71 -4.30 4.30 14.97
CA THR A 71 -3.72 3.94 16.29
C THR A 71 -3.25 2.48 16.33
N THR A 72 -3.71 1.64 15.42
CA THR A 72 -3.35 0.22 15.35
C THR A 72 -3.42 -0.24 13.91
N ILE A 73 -2.28 -0.25 13.22
CA ILE A 73 -2.17 -0.88 11.90
C ILE A 73 -2.23 -2.39 12.15
N PRO A 74 -3.25 -3.12 11.66
CA PRO A 74 -3.21 -4.57 11.65
C PRO A 74 -2.17 -4.96 10.60
N CYS A 75 -0.89 -4.99 11.01
CA CYS A 75 0.10 -5.73 10.26
C CYS A 75 -0.44 -7.15 10.15
N GLY A 76 -0.54 -7.72 8.96
CA GLY A 76 -0.88 -9.14 8.75
C GLY A 76 0.11 -10.14 9.42
N LEU A 77 0.99 -9.64 10.28
CA LEU A 77 1.74 -10.39 11.28
C LEU A 77 0.78 -10.76 12.42
N LEU A 78 0.22 -11.97 12.36
CA LEU A 78 -0.30 -12.62 13.56
C LEU A 78 0.87 -12.72 14.56
N PHE A 79 0.93 -11.82 15.54
CA PHE A 79 1.75 -12.04 16.73
C PHE A 79 1.12 -13.21 17.49
N GLN A 80 1.66 -14.42 17.29
CA GLN A 80 1.33 -15.66 18.00
C GLN A 80 1.78 -15.57 19.48
N GLY A 81 1.32 -14.55 20.22
CA GLY A 81 1.90 -14.19 21.51
C GLY A 81 0.99 -13.49 22.52
N CYS A 82 -0.30 -13.32 22.25
CA CYS A 82 -1.24 -12.89 23.28
C CYS A 82 -2.33 -13.95 23.44
N ARG A 83 -2.12 -14.83 24.43
CA ARG A 83 -3.15 -15.64 25.09
C ARG A 83 -3.48 -15.00 26.42
#